data_AF-A0A3D4APC2-F1
#
_entry.id   AF-A0A3D4APC2-F1
#
_cell.length_a   1.000
_cell.length_b   1.000
_cell.length_c   1.000
_cell.angle_alpha   90.00
_cell.angle_beta   90.00
_cell.angle_gamma   90.00
#
_symmetry.space_group_name_H-M   'P 1'
#
loop_
_entity.id
_entity.type
_entity.pdbx_description
1 polymer ?
#
loop_
_entity_poly.entity_id
_entity_poly.type
_entity_poly.pdbx_seq_one_letter_code
_entity_poly.pdbx_strand_id
1 'polypeptide(L)'
;PYFIKAENNKTFSESDVHGVDGPLHVQDLSLPSPVNQLFLNACEQQGVPHNGDINAGQQVGARLSQVTQHQGERCSAAKAYITPHLNRKNLTVLSKVHVNKVLFCDKTATGVSVSINNKAVVLHAKKEVVLSAGAINSPQILMLSGVGPKEQLKQHNIEIVNELSGVGENLHDHLTVVPLYKAKYSKGTFGISAGGAFNIAKGCVDWFAKREGQLTSNFAESHAFIKLFSNSKVPDVQLEFVIGLVDDHSRKLHLGHGYSIHCSIMQPKSRGTIRLADANPLSAPLIDPNYLSHPDDLNVMLAGLKKTLQIMQSEAFDVIRGNMVYPLDINNNEQLIEYIRQTAETEYHPVGTCKMGQDPMAVLNSHLQVHGVKNLRVVDASIMPHIITGNTNAGVIAIAEKAADLIKQAI
;
A
#
# COMPACT_ATOMS: atom_id res chain seq x y z
N PRO A 1 -16.76 -10.90 5.73
CA PRO A 1 -17.54 -10.03 6.65
C PRO A 1 -16.82 -8.72 7.03
N TYR A 2 -15.53 -8.72 7.39
CA TYR A 2 -14.86 -7.51 7.88
C TYR A 2 -14.59 -6.43 6.82
N PHE A 3 -14.36 -6.83 5.56
CA PHE A 3 -14.30 -5.90 4.43
C PHE A 3 -15.65 -5.16 4.28
N ILE A 4 -16.76 -5.90 4.20
CA ILE A 4 -18.12 -5.36 4.14
C ILE A 4 -18.42 -4.45 5.35
N LYS A 5 -18.07 -4.88 6.57
CA LYS A 5 -18.31 -4.09 7.79
C LYS A 5 -17.64 -2.71 7.76
N ALA A 6 -16.44 -2.63 7.18
CA ALA A 6 -15.68 -1.39 7.13
C ALA A 6 -16.17 -0.41 6.06
N GLU A 7 -16.79 -0.93 5.01
CA GLU A 7 -17.06 -0.21 3.78
C GLU A 7 -18.43 0.50 3.76
N ASN A 8 -18.45 1.67 3.13
CA ASN A 8 -19.63 2.40 2.71
C ASN A 8 -19.47 2.78 1.24
N ASN A 9 -19.84 1.83 0.37
CA ASN A 9 -19.71 1.90 -1.06
C ASN A 9 -20.95 2.58 -1.66
N LYS A 10 -20.74 3.68 -2.35
CA LYS A 10 -21.83 4.40 -3.04
C LYS A 10 -22.08 3.90 -4.46
N THR A 11 -21.12 3.22 -5.07
CA THR A 11 -21.25 2.72 -6.45
C THR A 11 -22.00 1.40 -6.46
N PHE A 12 -21.60 0.45 -5.61
CA PHE A 12 -22.11 -0.92 -5.59
C PHE A 12 -23.08 -1.14 -4.42
N SER A 13 -24.02 -0.21 -4.21
CA SER A 13 -24.91 -0.23 -3.04
C SER A 13 -25.84 -1.45 -2.96
N GLU A 14 -26.15 -2.05 -4.11
CA GLU A 14 -27.01 -3.24 -4.22
C GLU A 14 -26.24 -4.56 -4.20
N SER A 15 -24.92 -4.52 -3.98
CA SER A 15 -24.05 -5.71 -4.04
C SER A 15 -23.88 -6.36 -2.67
N ASP A 16 -24.12 -7.68 -2.59
CA ASP A 16 -23.97 -8.46 -1.34
C ASP A 16 -22.52 -8.58 -0.85
N VAL A 17 -21.54 -8.22 -1.68
CA VAL A 17 -20.11 -8.28 -1.34
C VAL A 17 -19.51 -6.93 -0.98
N HIS A 18 -20.31 -5.87 -0.98
CA HIS A 18 -19.94 -4.52 -0.57
C HIS A 18 -20.73 -4.05 0.65
N GLY A 19 -20.08 -3.25 1.49
CA GLY A 19 -20.74 -2.58 2.62
C GLY A 19 -21.33 -1.24 2.21
N VAL A 20 -22.46 -0.85 2.81
CA VAL A 20 -23.08 0.49 2.60
C VAL A 20 -23.18 1.34 3.86
N ASP A 21 -22.88 0.74 5.02
CA ASP A 21 -23.09 1.36 6.34
C ASP A 21 -21.78 1.57 7.12
N GLY A 22 -20.65 1.11 6.59
CA GLY A 22 -19.35 1.23 7.24
C GLY A 22 -18.85 2.68 7.34
N PRO A 23 -17.78 2.93 8.11
CA PRO A 23 -17.22 4.27 8.24
C PRO A 23 -16.31 4.68 7.06
N LEU A 24 -15.80 3.73 6.27
CA LEU A 24 -14.91 4.03 5.15
C LEU A 24 -15.72 4.26 3.87
N HIS A 25 -15.83 5.51 3.44
CA HIS A 25 -16.52 5.83 2.18
C HIS A 25 -15.69 5.45 0.96
N VAL A 26 -16.30 4.67 0.08
CA VAL A 26 -15.76 4.19 -1.19
C VAL A 26 -16.72 4.55 -2.31
N GLN A 27 -16.19 5.04 -3.43
CA GLN A 27 -16.98 5.39 -4.60
C GLN A 27 -16.10 5.40 -5.84
N ASP A 28 -16.69 5.33 -7.03
CA ASP A 28 -15.97 5.71 -8.24
C ASP A 28 -15.57 7.19 -8.20
N LEU A 29 -14.59 7.55 -9.03
CA LEU A 29 -14.23 8.94 -9.28
C LEU A 29 -15.44 9.71 -9.82
N SER A 30 -15.69 10.89 -9.25
CA SER A 30 -16.79 11.76 -9.69
C SER A 30 -16.56 12.37 -11.09
N LEU A 31 -15.29 12.60 -11.45
CA LEU A 31 -14.89 13.21 -12.71
C LEU A 31 -13.59 12.57 -13.22
N PRO A 32 -13.65 11.30 -13.69
CA PRO A 32 -12.48 10.63 -14.24
C PRO A 32 -12.05 11.31 -15.55
N SER A 33 -10.76 11.29 -15.84
CA SER A 33 -10.22 11.79 -17.09
C SER A 33 -10.79 11.00 -18.29
N PRO A 34 -11.08 11.67 -19.41
CA PRO A 34 -11.45 10.98 -20.66
C PRO A 34 -10.33 10.09 -21.22
N VAL A 35 -9.08 10.27 -20.77
CA VAL A 35 -7.94 9.46 -21.25
C VAL A 35 -8.02 8.01 -20.76
N ASN A 36 -8.73 7.75 -19.66
CA ASN A 36 -8.94 6.39 -19.16
C ASN A 36 -9.59 5.47 -20.19
N GLN A 37 -10.48 6.01 -21.04
CA GLN A 37 -11.11 5.19 -22.07
C GLN A 37 -10.10 4.63 -23.07
N LEU A 38 -9.00 5.35 -23.33
CA LEU A 38 -7.92 4.86 -24.19
C LEU A 38 -7.23 3.65 -23.57
N PHE A 39 -6.97 3.69 -22.26
CA PHE A 39 -6.42 2.56 -21.52
C PHE A 39 -7.36 1.35 -21.53
N LEU A 40 -8.66 1.55 -21.26
CA LEU A 40 -9.64 0.46 -21.26
C LEU A 40 -9.77 -0.18 -22.65
N ASN A 41 -9.84 0.63 -23.71
CA ASN A 41 -9.89 0.15 -25.09
C ASN A 41 -8.59 -0.60 -25.47
N ALA A 42 -7.43 -0.09 -25.05
CA ALA A 42 -6.14 -0.76 -25.28
C ALA A 42 -6.04 -2.11 -24.53
N CYS A 43 -6.57 -2.18 -23.30
CA CYS A 43 -6.71 -3.43 -22.57
C CYS A 43 -7.54 -4.44 -23.37
N GLU A 44 -8.71 -4.05 -23.86
CA GLU A 44 -9.59 -4.91 -24.66
C GLU A 44 -8.92 -5.38 -25.96
N GLN A 45 -8.25 -4.47 -26.68
CA GLN A 45 -7.45 -4.78 -27.88
C GLN A 45 -6.35 -5.82 -27.60
N GLN A 46 -5.86 -5.86 -26.36
CA GLN A 46 -4.85 -6.82 -25.90
C GLN A 46 -5.46 -8.01 -25.15
N GLY A 47 -6.78 -8.25 -25.26
CA GLY A 47 -7.46 -9.42 -24.68
C GLY A 47 -7.64 -9.36 -23.15
N VAL A 48 -7.51 -8.18 -22.54
CA VAL A 48 -7.85 -7.95 -21.13
C VAL A 48 -9.29 -7.45 -21.08
N PRO A 49 -10.26 -8.25 -20.60
CA PRO A 49 -11.67 -7.89 -20.66
C PRO A 49 -11.99 -6.72 -19.72
N HIS A 50 -13.07 -6.00 -20.00
CA HIS A 50 -13.66 -5.12 -19.01
C HIS A 50 -14.19 -5.93 -17.82
N ASN A 51 -14.02 -5.41 -16.61
CA ASN A 51 -14.57 -6.02 -15.40
C ASN A 51 -15.35 -4.97 -14.61
N GLY A 52 -16.67 -5.13 -14.54
CA GLY A 52 -17.54 -4.20 -13.82
C GLY A 52 -17.21 -4.10 -12.33
N ASP A 53 -16.66 -5.16 -11.75
CA ASP A 53 -16.25 -5.16 -10.35
C ASP A 53 -15.08 -6.13 -10.03
N ILE A 54 -13.86 -5.60 -10.09
CA ILE A 54 -12.63 -6.33 -9.74
C ILE A 54 -12.55 -6.74 -8.26
N ASN A 55 -13.43 -6.24 -7.39
CA ASN A 55 -13.47 -6.57 -5.97
C ASN A 55 -14.55 -7.61 -5.62
N ALA A 56 -15.42 -7.98 -6.57
CA ALA A 56 -16.59 -8.86 -6.34
C ALA A 56 -16.43 -10.30 -6.88
N GLY A 57 -15.31 -10.96 -6.59
CA GLY A 57 -15.08 -12.36 -6.94
C GLY A 57 -13.95 -12.53 -7.96
N GLN A 58 -14.27 -12.61 -9.27
CA GLN A 58 -13.24 -12.78 -10.28
C GLN A 58 -12.56 -11.44 -10.59
N GLN A 59 -11.31 -11.31 -10.16
CA GLN A 59 -10.55 -10.06 -10.19
C GLN A 59 -10.00 -9.67 -11.58
N VAL A 60 -9.83 -10.63 -12.49
CA VAL A 60 -9.22 -10.39 -13.82
C VAL A 60 -10.04 -9.39 -14.63
N GLY A 61 -9.36 -8.43 -15.27
CA GLY A 61 -9.95 -7.46 -16.18
C GLY A 61 -9.61 -6.01 -15.82
N ALA A 62 -10.11 -5.08 -16.63
CA ALA A 62 -9.81 -3.66 -16.57
C ALA A 62 -11.04 -2.80 -16.24
N ARG A 63 -10.87 -1.79 -15.39
CA ARG A 63 -11.91 -0.79 -15.05
C ARG A 63 -11.34 0.50 -14.50
N LEU A 64 -12.21 1.50 -14.37
CA LEU A 64 -11.93 2.69 -13.57
C LEU A 64 -11.76 2.33 -12.08
N SER A 65 -10.90 3.08 -11.40
CA SER A 65 -10.61 2.93 -9.98
C SER A 65 -11.77 3.38 -9.10
N GLN A 66 -12.01 2.64 -8.01
CA GLN A 66 -12.70 3.20 -6.85
C GLN A 66 -11.70 3.94 -5.96
N VAL A 67 -12.18 5.00 -5.30
CA VAL A 67 -11.40 5.84 -4.40
C VAL A 67 -12.03 5.86 -3.00
N THR A 68 -11.19 5.93 -1.97
CA THR A 68 -11.61 6.19 -0.60
C THR A 68 -11.83 7.69 -0.40
N GLN A 69 -13.00 8.17 -0.81
CA GLN A 69 -13.36 9.59 -0.77
C GLN A 69 -14.78 9.82 -0.26
N HIS A 70 -14.96 10.98 0.37
CA HIS A 70 -16.27 11.47 0.78
C HIS A 70 -16.32 12.98 0.55
N GLN A 71 -17.34 13.45 -0.17
CA GLN A 71 -17.55 14.89 -0.45
C GLN A 71 -16.29 15.56 -1.02
N GLY A 72 -15.67 14.95 -2.04
CA GLY A 72 -14.49 15.49 -2.71
C GLY A 72 -13.20 15.50 -1.88
N GLU A 73 -13.22 14.91 -0.68
CA GLU A 73 -12.05 14.80 0.20
C GLU A 73 -11.64 13.34 0.40
N ARG A 74 -10.36 13.10 0.67
CA ARG A 74 -9.86 11.79 1.06
C ARG A 74 -10.55 11.33 2.36
N CYS A 75 -11.15 10.15 2.33
CA CYS A 75 -11.65 9.44 3.50
C CYS A 75 -10.54 8.51 4.03
N SER A 76 -9.65 9.04 4.87
CA SER A 76 -8.62 8.22 5.53
C SER A 76 -9.21 7.39 6.68
N ALA A 77 -8.51 6.33 7.11
CA ALA A 77 -8.90 5.56 8.30
C ALA A 77 -9.06 6.45 9.55
N ALA A 78 -8.21 7.48 9.72
CA ALA A 78 -8.37 8.44 10.81
C ALA A 78 -9.67 9.25 10.69
N LYS A 79 -10.00 9.75 9.48
CA LYS A 79 -11.24 10.50 9.22
C LYS A 79 -12.49 9.63 9.40
N ALA A 80 -12.40 8.35 9.04
CA ALA A 80 -13.47 7.37 9.17
C ALA A 80 -13.69 6.92 10.62
N TYR A 81 -12.62 6.54 11.34
CA TYR A 81 -12.73 5.82 12.62
C TYR A 81 -12.38 6.66 13.87
N ILE A 82 -11.55 7.70 13.75
CA ILE A 82 -11.03 8.45 14.91
C ILE A 82 -11.68 9.83 15.01
N THR A 83 -11.61 10.63 13.95
CA THR A 83 -12.08 12.02 13.94
C THR A 83 -13.54 12.17 14.40
N PRO A 84 -14.51 11.32 13.99
CA PRO A 84 -15.90 11.43 14.45
C PRO A 84 -16.10 11.14 15.94
N HIS A 85 -15.06 10.67 16.63
CA HIS A 85 -15.13 10.14 17.99
C HIS A 85 -14.20 10.86 18.98
N LEU A 86 -13.56 11.96 18.58
CA LEU A 86 -12.63 12.73 19.42
C LEU A 86 -13.25 13.28 20.71
N ASN A 87 -14.58 13.49 20.73
CA ASN A 87 -15.29 14.00 21.91
C ASN A 87 -15.57 12.92 22.97
N ARG A 88 -15.25 11.64 22.70
CA ARG A 88 -15.48 10.55 23.65
C ARG A 88 -14.53 10.68 24.84
N LYS A 89 -15.08 10.77 26.05
CA LYS A 89 -14.30 10.90 27.31
C LYS A 89 -13.34 9.72 27.58
N ASN A 90 -13.58 8.56 26.97
CA ASN A 90 -12.76 7.36 27.09
C ASN A 90 -11.76 7.17 25.93
N LEU A 91 -11.58 8.17 25.06
CA LEU A 91 -10.59 8.16 23.98
C LEU A 91 -9.65 9.36 24.14
N THR A 92 -8.35 9.08 24.26
CA THR A 92 -7.30 10.10 24.25
C THR A 92 -6.46 9.91 23.00
N VAL A 93 -6.36 10.94 22.16
CA VAL A 93 -5.51 10.95 20.95
C VAL A 93 -4.33 11.88 21.18
N LEU A 94 -3.12 11.33 21.14
CA LEU A 94 -1.88 12.08 21.24
C LEU A 94 -1.19 12.08 19.87
N SER A 95 -1.02 13.27 19.27
CA SER A 95 -0.29 13.45 18.01
C SER A 95 1.11 13.98 18.26
N LYS A 96 2.03 13.78 17.31
CA LYS A 96 3.44 14.20 17.42
C LYS A 96 4.14 13.58 18.65
N VAL A 97 3.80 12.32 18.92
CA VAL A 97 4.37 11.51 19.99
C VAL A 97 4.99 10.27 19.37
N HIS A 98 6.31 10.11 19.57
CA HIS A 98 7.04 8.96 19.04
C HIS A 98 7.05 7.83 20.06
N VAL A 99 6.72 6.60 19.67
CA VAL A 99 6.80 5.44 20.55
C VAL A 99 8.24 4.92 20.52
N ASN A 100 8.89 4.88 21.69
CA ASN A 100 10.28 4.44 21.81
C ASN A 100 10.37 2.92 21.94
N LYS A 101 9.60 2.35 22.86
CA LYS A 101 9.53 0.90 23.14
C LYS A 101 8.30 0.55 23.98
N VAL A 102 7.89 -0.70 23.94
CA VAL A 102 6.99 -1.35 24.89
C VAL A 102 7.74 -1.62 26.19
N LEU A 103 7.06 -1.46 27.32
CA LEU A 103 7.58 -1.75 28.64
C LEU A 103 7.03 -3.09 29.14
N PHE A 104 7.89 -3.87 29.78
CA PHE A 104 7.56 -5.20 30.30
C PHE A 104 7.81 -5.29 31.81
N CYS A 105 6.97 -6.06 32.49
CA CYS A 105 7.27 -6.66 33.78
C CYS A 105 7.25 -8.17 33.55
N ASP A 106 8.40 -8.83 33.76
CA ASP A 106 8.68 -10.18 33.26
C ASP A 106 8.34 -10.29 31.76
N LYS A 107 7.35 -11.13 31.42
CA LYS A 107 6.86 -11.33 30.05
C LYS A 107 5.47 -10.71 29.80
N THR A 108 5.08 -9.72 30.60
CA THR A 108 3.78 -9.03 30.46
C THR A 108 3.99 -7.58 30.09
N ALA A 109 3.41 -7.13 28.96
CA ALA A 109 3.45 -5.73 28.57
C ALA A 109 2.62 -4.87 29.54
N THR A 110 3.22 -3.79 30.04
CA THR A 110 2.63 -2.90 31.07
C THR A 110 2.42 -1.47 30.60
N GLY A 111 2.87 -1.13 29.39
CA GLY A 111 2.76 0.20 28.83
C GLY A 111 3.77 0.46 27.72
N VAL A 112 3.98 1.73 27.42
CA VAL A 112 4.95 2.21 26.42
C VAL A 112 5.76 3.38 26.97
N SER A 113 7.03 3.44 26.58
CA SER A 113 7.84 4.66 26.68
C SER A 113 7.67 5.45 25.38
N VAL A 114 7.38 6.74 25.49
CA VAL A 114 7.18 7.65 24.37
C VAL A 114 8.01 8.90 24.51
N SER A 115 8.30 9.57 23.39
CA SER A 115 8.96 10.87 23.37
C SER A 115 7.95 11.98 23.08
N ILE A 116 7.81 12.91 24.02
CA ILE A 116 6.96 14.11 23.91
C ILE A 116 7.84 15.32 24.15
N ASN A 117 7.97 16.21 23.16
CA ASN A 117 8.87 17.37 23.22
C ASN A 117 10.30 16.98 23.63
N ASN A 118 10.83 15.91 23.03
CA ASN A 118 12.16 15.33 23.31
C ASN A 118 12.37 14.83 24.75
N LYS A 119 11.29 14.63 25.52
CA LYS A 119 11.35 14.03 26.86
C LYS A 119 10.68 12.66 26.84
N ALA A 120 11.34 11.69 27.45
CA ALA A 120 10.78 10.36 27.66
C ALA A 120 9.65 10.42 28.71
N VAL A 121 8.49 9.92 28.35
CA VAL A 121 7.29 9.82 29.19
C VAL A 121 6.80 8.38 29.15
N VAL A 122 6.34 7.86 30.29
CA VAL A 122 5.76 6.52 30.38
C VAL A 122 4.24 6.61 30.38
N LEU A 123 3.60 5.82 29.51
CA LEU A 123 2.16 5.64 29.48
C LEU A 123 1.84 4.18 29.85
N HIS A 124 1.17 3.97 30.97
CA HIS A 124 0.82 2.64 31.45
C HIS A 124 -0.48 2.11 30.84
N ALA A 125 -0.49 0.81 30.54
CA ALA A 125 -1.67 0.09 30.05
C ALA A 125 -2.15 -0.90 31.12
N LYS A 126 -3.43 -0.79 31.53
CA LYS A 126 -4.02 -1.71 32.52
C LYS A 126 -4.41 -3.07 31.94
N LYS A 127 -4.68 -3.14 30.64
CA LYS A 127 -5.21 -4.34 29.97
C LYS A 127 -4.27 -4.86 28.90
N GLU A 128 -4.00 -4.04 27.88
CA GLU A 128 -3.29 -4.50 26.69
C GLU A 128 -2.60 -3.34 25.99
N VAL A 129 -1.47 -3.63 25.34
CA VAL A 129 -0.79 -2.77 24.38
C VAL A 129 -1.04 -3.32 22.98
N VAL A 130 -1.46 -2.46 22.04
CA VAL A 130 -1.65 -2.81 20.64
C VAL A 130 -0.69 -1.99 19.80
N LEU A 131 0.20 -2.65 19.08
CA LEU A 131 1.16 -2.03 18.18
C LEU A 131 0.59 -1.99 16.76
N SER A 132 0.50 -0.80 16.18
CA SER A 132 -0.01 -0.56 14.83
C SER A 132 0.89 0.42 14.09
N ALA A 133 2.21 0.22 14.17
CA ALA A 133 3.21 1.13 13.61
C ALA A 133 3.62 0.77 12.16
N GLY A 134 2.98 -0.24 11.56
CA GLY A 134 3.19 -0.66 10.18
C GLY A 134 4.36 -1.64 10.01
N ALA A 135 4.52 -2.18 8.80
CA ALA A 135 5.52 -3.20 8.49
C ALA A 135 6.97 -2.78 8.68
N ILE A 136 7.27 -1.48 8.79
CA ILE A 136 8.62 -1.00 9.03
C ILE A 136 8.87 -0.78 10.53
N ASN A 137 7.99 -0.02 11.20
CA ASN A 137 8.27 0.42 12.57
C ASN A 137 7.80 -0.56 13.65
N SER A 138 6.78 -1.39 13.38
CA SER A 138 6.34 -2.41 14.36
C SER A 138 7.46 -3.41 14.73
N PRO A 139 8.18 -4.04 13.79
CA PRO A 139 9.31 -4.91 14.15
C PRO A 139 10.44 -4.13 14.84
N GLN A 140 10.71 -2.88 14.45
CA GLN A 140 11.71 -2.04 15.11
C GLN A 140 11.35 -1.80 16.58
N ILE A 141 10.11 -1.41 16.86
CA ILE A 141 9.62 -1.18 18.23
C ILE A 141 9.69 -2.48 19.04
N LEU A 142 9.31 -3.64 18.49
CA LEU A 142 9.44 -4.92 19.17
C LEU A 142 10.90 -5.22 19.54
N MET A 143 11.84 -5.07 18.59
CA MET A 143 13.26 -5.29 18.85
C MET A 143 13.80 -4.33 19.91
N LEU A 144 13.50 -3.04 19.84
CA LEU A 144 13.87 -2.04 20.87
C LEU A 144 13.25 -2.34 22.25
N SER A 145 12.19 -3.14 22.29
CA SER A 145 11.51 -3.59 23.51
C SER A 145 12.07 -4.91 24.05
N GLY A 146 13.10 -5.48 23.43
CA GLY A 146 13.68 -6.76 23.83
C GLY A 146 12.95 -7.99 23.27
N VAL A 147 12.10 -7.82 22.25
CA VAL A 147 11.36 -8.90 21.60
C VAL A 147 11.79 -9.01 20.14
N GLY A 148 12.60 -10.03 19.81
CA GLY A 148 13.12 -10.19 18.45
C GLY A 148 14.29 -11.17 18.35
N PRO A 149 15.07 -11.14 17.26
CA PRO A 149 16.17 -12.07 17.04
C PRO A 149 17.29 -11.83 18.05
N LYS A 150 17.67 -12.87 18.79
CA LYS A 150 18.63 -12.81 19.91
C LYS A 150 19.95 -12.11 19.56
N GLU A 151 20.51 -12.41 18.40
CA GLU A 151 21.80 -11.84 17.99
C GLU A 151 21.70 -10.35 17.66
N GLN A 152 20.59 -9.89 17.07
CA GLN A 152 20.29 -8.47 16.86
C GLN A 152 20.15 -7.72 18.19
N LEU A 153 19.40 -8.29 19.15
CA LEU A 153 19.22 -7.68 20.47
C LEU A 153 20.55 -7.54 21.22
N LYS A 154 21.37 -8.60 21.23
CA LYS A 154 22.70 -8.58 21.85
C LYS A 154 23.63 -7.57 21.19
N GLN A 155 23.66 -7.51 19.85
CA GLN A 155 24.51 -6.60 19.09
C GLN A 155 24.29 -5.13 19.52
N HIS A 156 23.07 -4.77 19.88
CA HIS A 156 22.70 -3.42 20.30
C HIS A 156 22.56 -3.25 21.82
N ASN A 157 23.02 -4.22 22.61
CA ASN A 157 22.95 -4.22 24.08
C ASN A 157 21.52 -4.04 24.63
N ILE A 158 20.53 -4.65 23.96
CA ILE A 158 19.14 -4.63 24.39
C ILE A 158 18.86 -5.88 25.22
N GLU A 159 18.28 -5.69 26.41
CA GLU A 159 17.86 -6.79 27.27
C GLU A 159 16.81 -7.66 26.57
N ILE A 160 17.00 -8.97 26.58
CA ILE A 160 16.11 -9.91 25.90
C ILE A 160 14.94 -10.26 26.82
N VAL A 161 13.75 -9.80 26.44
CA VAL A 161 12.47 -10.19 27.07
C VAL A 161 11.99 -11.51 26.49
N ASN A 162 12.01 -11.63 25.16
CA ASN A 162 11.63 -12.86 24.47
C ASN A 162 12.31 -12.97 23.11
N GLU A 163 12.93 -14.12 22.85
CA GLU A 163 13.53 -14.42 21.55
C GLU A 163 12.44 -14.78 20.53
N LEU A 164 12.38 -14.04 19.43
CA LEU A 164 11.53 -14.30 18.27
C LEU A 164 12.31 -13.99 16.99
N SER A 165 12.91 -15.02 16.39
CA SER A 165 13.76 -14.86 15.20
C SER A 165 13.02 -14.33 13.97
N GLY A 166 11.68 -14.42 13.94
CA GLY A 166 10.86 -13.91 12.84
C GLY A 166 10.60 -12.41 12.85
N VAL A 167 10.89 -11.69 13.95
CA VAL A 167 10.66 -10.23 14.01
C VAL A 167 11.63 -9.52 13.07
N GLY A 168 11.07 -8.76 12.12
CA GLY A 168 11.84 -8.04 11.11
C GLY A 168 12.17 -8.88 9.87
N GLU A 169 11.88 -10.18 9.86
CA GLU A 169 12.07 -11.04 8.69
C GLU A 169 10.85 -11.03 7.75
N ASN A 170 10.93 -11.67 6.59
CA ASN A 170 9.78 -11.82 5.67
C ASN A 170 9.21 -10.48 5.17
N LEU A 171 10.03 -9.42 5.08
CA LEU A 171 9.63 -8.17 4.43
C LEU A 171 9.38 -8.46 2.94
N HIS A 172 8.23 -8.06 2.44
CA HIS A 172 7.94 -8.07 1.01
C HIS A 172 6.89 -7.01 0.69
N ASP A 173 6.83 -6.65 -0.58
CA ASP A 173 6.07 -5.53 -1.12
C ASP A 173 5.75 -5.82 -2.59
N HIS A 174 4.73 -5.15 -3.13
CA HIS A 174 4.54 -5.09 -4.57
C HIS A 174 5.63 -4.21 -5.19
N LEU A 175 6.48 -4.83 -6.00
CA LEU A 175 7.48 -4.15 -6.81
C LEU A 175 6.85 -3.74 -8.13
N THR A 176 7.04 -2.48 -8.54
CA THR A 176 6.48 -1.91 -9.77
C THR A 176 7.56 -1.47 -10.73
N VAL A 177 7.25 -1.47 -12.03
CA VAL A 177 8.05 -0.84 -13.08
C VAL A 177 7.13 0.05 -13.91
N VAL A 178 7.62 1.25 -14.27
CA VAL A 178 6.74 2.32 -14.76
C VAL A 178 7.21 2.87 -16.12
N PRO A 179 6.85 2.23 -17.26
CA PRO A 179 7.05 2.84 -18.57
C PRO A 179 6.23 4.13 -18.72
N LEU A 180 6.83 5.16 -19.31
CA LEU A 180 6.23 6.49 -19.45
C LEU A 180 6.26 6.99 -20.90
N TYR A 181 5.15 7.62 -21.30
CA TYR A 181 5.03 8.30 -22.59
C TYR A 181 4.69 9.77 -22.39
N LYS A 182 5.39 10.64 -23.12
CA LYS A 182 4.94 12.01 -23.36
C LYS A 182 3.61 11.97 -24.12
N ALA A 183 2.73 12.93 -23.85
CA ALA A 183 1.49 13.10 -24.59
C ALA A 183 1.66 14.15 -25.69
N LYS A 184 1.03 13.93 -26.84
CA LYS A 184 0.97 14.90 -27.96
C LYS A 184 0.23 16.20 -27.57
N TYR A 185 -0.69 16.13 -26.61
CA TYR A 185 -1.45 17.27 -26.09
C TYR A 185 -1.77 17.07 -24.59
N SER A 186 -2.22 18.14 -23.93
CA SER A 186 -2.45 18.17 -22.48
C SER A 186 -3.89 17.86 -22.03
N LYS A 187 -4.85 17.73 -22.96
CA LYS A 187 -6.27 17.56 -22.61
C LYS A 187 -6.48 16.20 -21.92
N GLY A 188 -6.99 16.24 -20.68
CA GLY A 188 -7.25 15.04 -19.87
C GLY A 188 -5.99 14.45 -19.22
N THR A 189 -4.83 15.06 -19.37
CA THR A 189 -3.61 14.65 -18.68
C THR A 189 -3.25 15.64 -17.57
N PHE A 190 -2.37 15.20 -16.70
CA PHE A 190 -1.76 15.97 -15.63
C PHE A 190 -0.26 16.15 -15.93
N GLY A 191 0.24 17.38 -15.82
CA GLY A 191 1.61 17.68 -16.18
C GLY A 191 2.04 19.11 -15.87
N ILE A 192 3.35 19.33 -15.93
CA ILE A 192 3.98 20.62 -15.61
C ILE A 192 3.99 21.49 -16.87
N SER A 193 3.04 22.42 -16.96
CA SER A 193 3.00 23.45 -18.01
C SER A 193 2.21 24.68 -17.54
N ALA A 194 2.28 25.79 -18.29
CA ALA A 194 1.47 26.99 -17.99
C ALA A 194 -0.04 26.70 -17.99
N GLY A 195 -0.52 25.92 -18.97
CA GLY A 195 -1.91 25.45 -19.00
C GLY A 195 -2.25 24.52 -17.84
N GLY A 196 -1.30 23.66 -17.43
CA GLY A 196 -1.44 22.83 -16.24
C GLY A 196 -1.59 23.65 -14.96
N ALA A 197 -0.77 24.70 -14.79
CA ALA A 197 -0.86 25.61 -13.65
C ALA A 197 -2.20 26.36 -13.60
N PHE A 198 -2.69 26.83 -14.75
CA PHE A 198 -4.03 27.42 -14.85
C PHE A 198 -5.13 26.43 -14.46
N ASN A 199 -5.05 25.20 -14.97
CA ASN A 199 -5.97 24.14 -14.60
C ASN A 199 -5.94 23.94 -13.09
N ILE A 200 -4.77 23.77 -12.47
CA ILE A 200 -4.63 23.62 -11.00
C ILE A 200 -5.33 24.76 -10.26
N ALA A 201 -5.09 26.01 -10.65
CA ALA A 201 -5.73 27.16 -10.02
C ALA A 201 -7.26 27.10 -10.12
N LYS A 202 -7.80 26.74 -11.30
CA LYS A 202 -9.24 26.51 -11.47
C LYS A 202 -9.74 25.36 -10.59
N GLY A 203 -9.00 24.25 -10.56
CA GLY A 203 -9.33 23.08 -9.74
C GLY A 203 -9.37 23.41 -8.24
N CYS A 204 -8.49 24.29 -7.76
CA CYS A 204 -8.54 24.79 -6.39
C CYS A 204 -9.85 25.53 -6.14
N VAL A 205 -10.25 26.43 -7.04
CA VAL A 205 -11.52 27.15 -6.94
C VAL A 205 -12.72 26.20 -6.93
N ASP A 206 -12.77 25.25 -7.87
CA ASP A 206 -13.85 24.26 -7.97
C ASP A 206 -13.94 23.40 -6.69
N TRP A 207 -12.80 22.96 -6.16
CA TRP A 207 -12.75 22.16 -4.93
C TRP A 207 -13.17 22.96 -3.69
N PHE A 208 -12.67 24.18 -3.52
CA PHE A 208 -13.02 25.03 -2.38
C PHE A 208 -14.50 25.42 -2.38
N ALA A 209 -15.08 25.70 -3.54
CA ALA A 209 -16.46 26.15 -3.67
C ALA A 209 -17.48 25.01 -3.69
N LYS A 210 -17.16 23.87 -4.33
CA LYS A 210 -18.13 22.81 -4.63
C LYS A 210 -17.71 21.41 -4.17
N ARG A 211 -16.44 21.22 -3.77
CA ARG A 211 -15.84 19.91 -3.52
C ARG A 211 -15.88 18.99 -4.74
N GLU A 212 -15.68 19.58 -5.91
CA GLU A 212 -15.69 18.90 -7.21
C GLU A 212 -14.45 19.30 -8.03
N GLY A 213 -14.34 18.73 -9.22
CA GLY A 213 -13.32 19.09 -10.20
C GLY A 213 -12.08 18.21 -10.13
N GLN A 214 -11.14 18.45 -11.04
CA GLN A 214 -9.97 17.58 -11.25
C GLN A 214 -9.09 17.34 -10.02
N LEU A 215 -9.16 18.19 -8.98
CA LEU A 215 -8.40 18.00 -7.74
C LEU A 215 -9.02 16.95 -6.81
N THR A 216 -10.20 16.42 -7.14
CA THR A 216 -10.74 15.23 -6.48
C THR A 216 -10.19 13.93 -7.09
N SER A 217 -9.37 14.01 -8.14
CA SER A 217 -8.72 12.83 -8.73
C SER A 217 -7.58 12.31 -7.86
N ASN A 218 -7.34 10.99 -7.91
CA ASN A 218 -6.13 10.34 -7.41
C ASN A 218 -5.05 10.16 -8.50
N PHE A 219 -5.30 10.63 -9.72
CA PHE A 219 -4.47 10.54 -10.94
C PHE A 219 -4.23 9.12 -11.49
N ALA A 220 -4.16 8.11 -10.63
CA ALA A 220 -4.18 6.69 -11.01
C ALA A 220 -5.64 6.22 -11.14
N GLU A 221 -6.27 6.51 -12.27
CA GLU A 221 -7.73 6.51 -12.40
C GLU A 221 -8.33 5.23 -13.00
N SER A 222 -7.48 4.32 -13.50
CA SER A 222 -7.91 2.98 -13.95
C SER A 222 -6.92 1.90 -13.55
N HIS A 223 -7.40 0.68 -13.42
CA HIS A 223 -6.59 -0.50 -13.16
C HIS A 223 -6.91 -1.66 -14.09
N ALA A 224 -5.96 -2.56 -14.27
CA ALA A 224 -6.19 -3.88 -14.84
C ALA A 224 -5.47 -4.98 -14.06
N PHE A 225 -6.16 -6.07 -13.75
CA PHE A 225 -5.54 -7.26 -13.17
C PHE A 225 -5.40 -8.35 -14.24
N ILE A 226 -4.19 -8.84 -14.45
CA ILE A 226 -3.84 -9.70 -15.59
C ILE A 226 -3.18 -10.98 -15.10
N LYS A 227 -3.63 -12.12 -15.65
CA LYS A 227 -2.89 -13.38 -15.63
C LYS A 227 -1.99 -13.44 -16.86
N LEU A 228 -0.69 -13.50 -16.63
CA LEU A 228 0.32 -13.58 -17.68
C LEU A 228 0.59 -15.03 -18.10
N PHE A 229 0.38 -15.99 -17.21
CA PHE A 229 0.64 -17.41 -17.45
C PHE A 229 -0.65 -18.23 -17.37
N SER A 230 -0.73 -19.30 -18.17
CA SER A 230 -1.93 -20.13 -18.29
C SER A 230 -2.28 -20.88 -16.99
N ASN A 231 -1.29 -21.14 -16.14
CA ASN A 231 -1.44 -21.83 -14.85
C ASN A 231 -1.62 -20.88 -13.65
N SER A 232 -1.70 -19.56 -13.88
CA SER A 232 -1.87 -18.58 -12.80
C SER A 232 -3.23 -18.70 -12.13
N LYS A 233 -3.22 -18.90 -10.80
CA LYS A 233 -4.46 -19.03 -9.99
C LYS A 233 -5.11 -17.67 -9.76
N VAL A 234 -4.31 -16.66 -9.47
CA VAL A 234 -4.68 -15.26 -9.26
C VAL A 234 -3.96 -14.38 -10.30
N PRO A 235 -4.34 -13.10 -10.46
CA PRO A 235 -3.57 -12.16 -11.28
C PRO A 235 -2.08 -12.14 -10.91
N ASP A 236 -1.22 -12.13 -11.92
CA ASP A 236 0.24 -12.05 -11.74
C ASP A 236 0.69 -10.60 -11.58
N VAL A 237 0.02 -9.68 -12.30
CA VAL A 237 0.30 -8.24 -12.27
C VAL A 237 -0.96 -7.41 -12.13
N GLN A 238 -0.80 -6.26 -11.49
CA GLN A 238 -1.74 -5.14 -11.54
C GLN A 238 -1.12 -4.04 -12.39
N LEU A 239 -1.91 -3.51 -13.32
CA LEU A 239 -1.59 -2.31 -14.06
C LEU A 239 -2.37 -1.14 -13.46
N GLU A 240 -1.71 -0.02 -13.20
CA GLU A 240 -2.35 1.22 -12.72
C GLU A 240 -2.07 2.33 -13.73
N PHE A 241 -3.10 2.77 -14.44
CA PHE A 241 -2.99 3.80 -15.45
C PHE A 241 -3.04 5.17 -14.79
N VAL A 242 -1.95 5.93 -14.96
CA VAL A 242 -1.80 7.27 -14.40
C VAL A 242 -1.85 8.29 -15.52
N ILE A 243 -2.70 9.31 -15.37
CA ILE A 243 -2.88 10.38 -16.36
C ILE A 243 -1.72 11.40 -16.37
N GLY A 244 -0.55 11.05 -15.86
CA GLY A 244 0.62 11.92 -15.74
C GLY A 244 1.94 11.14 -15.84
N LEU A 245 3.05 11.87 -15.83
CA LEU A 245 4.40 11.27 -15.83
C LEU A 245 4.87 11.03 -14.40
N VAL A 246 4.73 9.81 -13.89
CA VAL A 246 5.22 9.42 -12.56
C VAL A 246 6.56 8.70 -12.69
N ASP A 247 7.65 9.46 -12.64
CA ASP A 247 9.02 8.94 -12.69
C ASP A 247 9.65 9.06 -11.29
N ASP A 248 10.16 7.93 -10.76
CA ASP A 248 10.74 7.83 -9.41
C ASP A 248 9.79 8.36 -8.33
N HIS A 249 8.53 7.92 -8.31
CA HIS A 249 7.45 8.48 -7.47
C HIS A 249 7.31 10.01 -7.56
N SER A 250 7.46 10.58 -8.76
CA SER A 250 7.48 12.03 -9.00
C SER A 250 8.63 12.79 -8.33
N ARG A 251 9.67 12.10 -7.83
CA ARG A 251 10.93 12.74 -7.42
C ARG A 251 11.73 13.23 -8.63
N LYS A 252 11.56 12.58 -9.79
CA LYS A 252 12.12 13.03 -11.07
C LYS A 252 11.06 13.75 -11.90
N LEU A 253 11.06 15.08 -11.82
CA LEU A 253 10.07 15.90 -12.50
C LEU A 253 10.35 16.04 -14.00
N HIS A 254 9.27 16.04 -14.78
CA HIS A 254 9.29 16.17 -16.23
C HIS A 254 8.43 17.34 -16.69
N LEU A 255 9.00 18.23 -17.52
CA LEU A 255 8.22 19.27 -18.17
C LEU A 255 7.27 18.67 -19.21
N GLY A 256 6.09 19.29 -19.36
CA GLY A 256 5.04 18.87 -20.27
C GLY A 256 4.08 17.85 -19.66
N HIS A 257 3.35 17.18 -20.55
CA HIS A 257 2.26 16.27 -20.23
C HIS A 257 2.58 14.85 -20.70
N GLY A 258 1.92 13.86 -20.12
CA GLY A 258 2.13 12.46 -20.45
C GLY A 258 1.24 11.54 -19.64
N TYR A 259 1.52 10.26 -19.72
CA TYR A 259 0.88 9.21 -18.97
C TYR A 259 1.89 8.09 -18.67
N SER A 260 1.61 7.32 -17.64
CA SER A 260 2.39 6.15 -17.26
C SER A 260 1.48 5.00 -16.88
N ILE A 261 2.03 3.79 -16.91
CA ILE A 261 1.37 2.61 -16.34
C ILE A 261 2.32 2.00 -15.33
N HIS A 262 1.88 1.93 -14.08
CA HIS A 262 2.57 1.14 -13.07
C HIS A 262 2.26 -0.32 -13.31
N CYS A 263 3.29 -1.15 -13.46
CA CYS A 263 3.15 -2.59 -13.63
C CYS A 263 3.73 -3.29 -12.41
N SER A 264 2.86 -3.72 -11.50
CA SER A 264 3.22 -4.23 -10.18
C SER A 264 3.03 -5.75 -10.11
N ILE A 265 4.03 -6.48 -9.61
CA ILE A 265 3.90 -7.92 -9.32
C ILE A 265 2.97 -8.13 -8.12
N MET A 266 2.03 -9.06 -8.22
CA MET A 266 1.00 -9.29 -7.20
C MET A 266 1.31 -10.39 -6.19
N GLN A 267 2.20 -11.32 -6.51
CA GLN A 267 2.57 -12.44 -5.63
C GLN A 267 4.11 -12.61 -5.59
N PRO A 268 4.85 -11.59 -5.11
CA PRO A 268 6.30 -11.62 -5.06
C PRO A 268 6.82 -12.71 -4.12
N LYS A 269 7.91 -13.36 -4.52
CA LYS A 269 8.59 -14.43 -3.78
C LYS A 269 9.85 -13.95 -3.06
N SER A 270 10.45 -12.85 -3.51
CA SER A 270 11.58 -12.22 -2.82
C SER A 270 11.21 -11.85 -1.38
N ARG A 271 12.15 -12.01 -0.46
CA ARG A 271 11.98 -11.70 0.96
C ARG A 271 13.19 -10.92 1.47
N GLY A 272 12.90 -9.81 2.11
CA GLY A 272 13.84 -8.90 2.74
C GLY A 272 13.72 -8.89 4.25
N THR A 273 14.37 -7.90 4.86
CA THR A 273 14.45 -7.72 6.31
C THR A 273 14.36 -6.25 6.75
N ILE A 274 13.92 -6.07 8.00
CA ILE A 274 14.04 -4.85 8.80
C ILE A 274 14.92 -5.19 9.99
N ARG A 275 16.00 -4.43 10.18
CA ARG A 275 16.96 -4.62 11.28
C ARG A 275 17.16 -3.31 12.04
N LEU A 276 17.60 -3.38 13.30
CA LEU A 276 18.02 -2.18 14.01
C LEU A 276 19.34 -1.67 13.42
N ALA A 277 19.44 -0.35 13.27
CA ALA A 277 20.73 0.32 13.04
C ALA A 277 21.51 0.44 14.36
N ASP A 278 20.80 0.77 15.44
CA ASP A 278 21.32 0.94 16.79
C ASP A 278 20.16 0.81 17.83
N ALA A 279 20.43 1.12 19.09
CA ALA A 279 19.44 1.12 20.18
C ALA A 279 18.69 2.46 20.35
N ASN A 280 18.91 3.45 19.47
CA ASN A 280 18.23 4.74 19.53
C ASN A 280 16.86 4.62 18.84
N PRO A 281 15.74 4.86 19.56
CA PRO A 281 14.41 4.75 18.98
C PRO A 281 14.12 5.76 17.86
N LEU A 282 14.93 6.81 17.71
CA LEU A 282 14.78 7.82 16.66
C LEU A 282 15.61 7.52 15.41
N SER A 283 16.51 6.54 15.48
CA SER A 283 17.29 6.12 14.31
C SER A 283 16.38 5.40 13.31
N ALA A 284 16.56 5.67 12.02
CA ALA A 284 15.89 4.91 10.97
C ALA A 284 16.37 3.44 11.03
N PRO A 285 15.47 2.46 10.88
CA PRO A 285 15.89 1.07 10.80
C PRO A 285 16.67 0.81 9.52
N LEU A 286 17.46 -0.26 9.50
CA LEU A 286 18.06 -0.78 8.27
C LEU A 286 16.98 -1.55 7.52
N ILE A 287 16.71 -1.13 6.28
CA ILE A 287 15.68 -1.69 5.42
C ILE A 287 16.36 -2.31 4.21
N ASP A 288 16.23 -3.63 4.08
CA ASP A 288 16.65 -4.34 2.89
C ASP A 288 15.47 -5.15 2.34
N PRO A 289 14.74 -4.62 1.34
CA PRO A 289 13.61 -5.34 0.75
C PRO A 289 14.06 -6.55 -0.10
N ASN A 290 15.34 -6.61 -0.47
CA ASN A 290 15.94 -7.71 -1.23
C ASN A 290 15.15 -8.03 -2.53
N TYR A 291 14.71 -6.97 -3.22
CA TYR A 291 13.91 -7.07 -4.44
C TYR A 291 14.62 -7.89 -5.52
N LEU A 292 13.85 -8.68 -6.26
CA LEU A 292 14.33 -9.54 -7.36
C LEU A 292 15.33 -10.62 -6.94
N SER A 293 15.47 -10.91 -5.64
CA SER A 293 16.32 -12.01 -5.15
C SER A 293 15.80 -13.38 -5.57
N HIS A 294 14.48 -13.53 -5.75
CA HIS A 294 13.89 -14.74 -6.32
C HIS A 294 13.73 -14.58 -7.85
N PRO A 295 14.24 -15.52 -8.67
CA PRO A 295 14.24 -15.38 -10.13
C PRO A 295 12.84 -15.27 -10.76
N ASP A 296 11.83 -15.93 -10.17
CA ASP A 296 10.45 -15.82 -10.63
C ASP A 296 9.91 -14.39 -10.62
N ASP A 297 10.34 -13.54 -9.68
CA ASP A 297 9.86 -12.17 -9.63
C ASP A 297 10.31 -11.39 -10.87
N LEU A 298 11.56 -11.57 -11.29
CA LEU A 298 12.08 -10.96 -12.52
C LEU A 298 11.35 -11.50 -13.75
N ASN A 299 11.04 -12.80 -13.79
CA ASN A 299 10.29 -13.41 -14.89
C ASN A 299 8.89 -12.82 -15.03
N VAL A 300 8.17 -12.65 -13.92
CA VAL A 300 6.83 -12.04 -13.89
C VAL A 300 6.92 -10.56 -14.28
N MET A 301 7.88 -9.81 -13.72
CA MET A 301 8.08 -8.39 -14.02
C MET A 301 8.41 -8.15 -15.50
N LEU A 302 9.26 -8.99 -16.11
CA LEU A 302 9.59 -8.90 -17.53
C LEU A 302 8.35 -9.18 -18.41
N ALA A 303 7.59 -10.23 -18.11
CA ALA A 303 6.35 -10.53 -18.82
C ALA A 303 5.30 -9.41 -18.65
N GLY A 304 5.19 -8.86 -17.45
CA GLY A 304 4.31 -7.74 -17.12
C GLY A 304 4.69 -6.45 -17.87
N LEU A 305 5.99 -6.09 -17.89
CA LEU A 305 6.47 -4.94 -18.64
C LEU A 305 6.18 -5.08 -20.14
N LYS A 306 6.44 -6.25 -20.73
CA LYS A 306 6.09 -6.51 -22.12
C LYS A 306 4.60 -6.36 -22.38
N LYS A 307 3.75 -6.93 -21.53
CA LYS A 307 2.29 -6.79 -21.65
C LYS A 307 1.85 -5.32 -21.55
N THR A 308 2.47 -4.57 -20.65
CA THR A 308 2.25 -3.14 -20.48
C THR A 308 2.63 -2.36 -21.74
N LEU A 309 3.79 -2.64 -22.32
CA LEU A 309 4.23 -2.02 -23.57
C LEU A 309 3.28 -2.34 -24.73
N GLN A 310 2.79 -3.58 -24.86
CA GLN A 310 1.77 -3.95 -25.85
C GLN A 310 0.50 -3.10 -25.70
N ILE A 311 0.02 -2.92 -24.47
CA ILE A 311 -1.15 -2.07 -24.19
C ILE A 311 -0.85 -0.61 -24.56
N MET A 312 0.28 -0.03 -24.11
CA MET A 312 0.63 1.36 -24.42
C MET A 312 0.89 1.60 -25.92
N GLN A 313 1.30 0.57 -26.66
CA GLN A 313 1.58 0.63 -28.10
C GLN A 313 0.36 0.30 -28.98
N SER A 314 -0.77 -0.07 -28.38
CA SER A 314 -2.02 -0.35 -29.11
C SER A 314 -2.61 0.88 -29.81
N GLU A 315 -3.44 0.66 -30.84
CA GLU A 315 -4.02 1.72 -31.67
C GLU A 315 -4.85 2.73 -30.86
N ALA A 316 -5.51 2.27 -29.78
CA ALA A 316 -6.28 3.15 -28.89
C ALA A 316 -5.47 4.34 -28.34
N PHE A 317 -4.14 4.20 -28.20
CA PHE A 317 -3.26 5.28 -27.73
C PHE A 317 -2.72 6.17 -28.85
N ASP A 318 -2.86 5.86 -30.14
CA ASP A 318 -2.21 6.61 -31.24
C ASP A 318 -2.56 8.10 -31.25
N VAL A 319 -3.78 8.41 -30.81
CA VAL A 319 -4.29 9.78 -30.71
C VAL A 319 -3.50 10.63 -29.72
N ILE A 320 -2.92 10.05 -28.67
CA ILE A 320 -2.23 10.79 -27.60
C ILE A 320 -0.75 10.43 -27.46
N ARG A 321 -0.34 9.23 -27.89
CA ARG A 321 1.01 8.68 -27.72
C ARG A 321 2.07 9.55 -28.39
N GLY A 322 2.95 10.14 -27.58
CA GLY A 322 4.17 10.83 -28.02
C GLY A 322 5.40 9.91 -27.91
N ASN A 323 6.55 10.49 -27.60
CA ASN A 323 7.78 9.73 -27.39
C ASN A 323 7.81 9.12 -25.99
N MET A 324 8.43 7.95 -25.86
CA MET A 324 8.78 7.40 -24.55
C MET A 324 9.77 8.32 -23.84
N VAL A 325 9.64 8.45 -22.52
CA VAL A 325 10.66 9.14 -21.70
C VAL A 325 11.97 8.35 -21.72
N TYR A 326 11.86 7.03 -21.61
CA TYR A 326 12.95 6.07 -21.78
C TYR A 326 12.61 5.16 -22.95
N PRO A 327 13.32 5.26 -24.09
CA PRO A 327 13.06 4.38 -25.24
C PRO A 327 13.32 2.92 -24.90
N LEU A 328 12.29 2.07 -25.07
CA LEU A 328 12.36 0.63 -24.83
C LEU A 328 11.95 -0.13 -26.10
N ASP A 329 12.79 -1.08 -26.50
CA ASP A 329 12.45 -2.06 -27.53
C ASP A 329 11.82 -3.29 -26.86
N ILE A 330 10.55 -3.55 -27.19
CA ILE A 330 9.79 -4.67 -26.64
C ILE A 330 10.41 -6.04 -26.98
N ASN A 331 11.22 -6.11 -28.05
CA ASN A 331 11.88 -7.34 -28.49
C ASN A 331 13.25 -7.55 -27.85
N ASN A 332 13.79 -6.58 -27.11
CA ASN A 332 15.11 -6.65 -26.47
C ASN A 332 14.97 -6.96 -24.97
N ASN A 333 15.05 -8.24 -24.60
CA ASN A 333 14.88 -8.68 -23.21
C ASN A 333 15.96 -8.09 -22.29
N GLU A 334 17.19 -8.02 -22.76
CA GLU A 334 18.33 -7.54 -21.99
C GLU A 334 18.11 -6.08 -21.60
N GLN A 335 17.63 -5.24 -22.53
CA GLN A 335 17.28 -3.85 -22.25
C GLN A 335 16.13 -3.74 -21.24
N LEU A 336 15.08 -4.54 -21.41
CA LEU A 336 13.92 -4.51 -20.50
C LEU A 336 14.29 -4.95 -19.08
N ILE A 337 15.12 -5.98 -18.94
CA ILE A 337 15.62 -6.47 -17.64
C ILE A 337 16.46 -5.39 -16.96
N GLU A 338 17.36 -4.73 -17.71
CA GLU A 338 18.17 -3.65 -17.17
C GLU A 338 17.30 -2.47 -16.72
N TYR A 339 16.29 -2.11 -17.51
CA TYR A 339 15.32 -1.09 -17.14
C TYR A 339 14.59 -1.45 -15.84
N ILE A 340 14.11 -2.70 -15.69
CA ILE A 340 13.49 -3.17 -14.45
C ILE A 340 14.46 -3.02 -13.28
N ARG A 341 15.71 -3.49 -13.41
CA ARG A 341 16.69 -3.42 -12.31
C ARG A 341 17.05 -1.99 -11.90
N GLN A 342 17.07 -1.05 -12.85
CA GLN A 342 17.42 0.34 -12.59
C GLN A 342 16.26 1.18 -12.05
N THR A 343 15.02 0.82 -12.36
CA THR A 343 13.87 1.71 -12.16
C THR A 343 12.75 1.10 -11.33
N ALA A 344 12.75 -0.21 -11.09
CA ALA A 344 11.69 -0.81 -10.32
C ALA A 344 11.73 -0.35 -8.86
N GLU A 345 10.56 -0.04 -8.32
CA GLU A 345 10.40 0.60 -7.03
C GLU A 345 9.19 0.05 -6.25
N THR A 346 9.12 0.39 -4.96
CA THR A 346 8.03 0.00 -4.05
C THR A 346 6.68 0.60 -4.48
N GLU A 347 5.56 -0.12 -4.33
CA GLU A 347 4.21 0.49 -4.38
C GLU A 347 3.70 0.93 -3.00
N TYR A 348 4.61 1.06 -2.03
CA TYR A 348 4.30 1.35 -0.63
C TYR A 348 3.33 0.35 0.00
N HIS A 349 3.44 -0.93 -0.35
CA HIS A 349 2.68 -2.02 0.24
C HIS A 349 3.53 -2.98 1.09
N PRO A 350 4.49 -2.52 1.93
CA PRO A 350 5.31 -3.44 2.72
C PRO A 350 4.46 -4.21 3.75
N VAL A 351 4.72 -5.51 3.87
CA VAL A 351 4.03 -6.42 4.79
C VAL A 351 4.99 -7.44 5.42
N GLY A 352 4.49 -8.24 6.35
CA GLY A 352 5.08 -9.55 6.72
C GLY A 352 6.15 -9.57 7.79
N THR A 353 6.60 -8.42 8.28
CA THR A 353 7.71 -8.30 9.25
C THR A 353 7.38 -8.72 10.67
N CYS A 354 6.12 -9.00 10.98
CA CYS A 354 5.67 -9.60 12.23
C CYS A 354 4.65 -10.70 11.91
N LYS A 355 4.99 -11.61 10.99
CA LYS A 355 3.99 -12.53 10.41
C LYS A 355 3.23 -13.35 11.45
N MET A 356 1.93 -13.48 11.23
CA MET A 356 1.09 -14.45 11.93
C MET A 356 1.40 -15.88 11.46
N GLY A 357 1.33 -16.87 12.33
CA GLY A 357 1.52 -18.26 11.91
C GLY A 357 1.57 -19.27 13.06
N GLN A 358 2.01 -20.48 12.73
CA GLN A 358 2.28 -21.56 13.68
C GLN A 358 3.67 -22.19 13.48
N ASP A 359 4.41 -21.73 12.47
CA ASP A 359 5.77 -22.17 12.20
C ASP A 359 6.79 -21.43 13.09
N PRO A 360 8.06 -21.90 13.15
CA PRO A 360 9.09 -21.29 14.00
C PRO A 360 9.41 -19.82 13.72
N MET A 361 9.03 -19.28 12.55
CA MET A 361 9.23 -17.88 12.18
C MET A 361 8.00 -17.00 12.45
N ALA A 362 6.92 -17.57 13.01
CA ALA A 362 5.74 -16.81 13.39
C ALA A 362 6.03 -15.87 14.57
N VAL A 363 5.65 -14.61 14.43
CA VAL A 363 5.71 -13.60 15.50
C VAL A 363 4.40 -13.56 16.29
N LEU A 364 3.28 -13.84 15.61
CA LEU A 364 1.94 -13.73 16.19
C LEU A 364 1.14 -15.03 16.05
N ASN A 365 0.30 -15.30 17.04
CA ASN A 365 -0.68 -16.38 16.97
C ASN A 365 -1.95 -15.97 16.18
N SER A 366 -2.92 -16.88 16.03
CA SER A 366 -4.19 -16.65 15.32
C SER A 366 -5.10 -15.58 15.95
N HIS A 367 -4.76 -15.10 17.15
CA HIS A 367 -5.42 -14.00 17.83
C HIS A 367 -4.60 -12.70 17.74
N LEU A 368 -3.56 -12.63 16.89
CA LEU A 368 -2.70 -11.47 16.71
C LEU A 368 -1.86 -11.11 17.94
N GLN A 369 -1.74 -12.03 18.91
CA GLN A 369 -0.94 -11.85 20.11
C GLN A 369 0.50 -12.26 19.84
N VAL A 370 1.45 -11.48 20.34
CA VAL A 370 2.88 -11.76 20.19
C VAL A 370 3.25 -13.03 20.97
N HIS A 371 3.92 -13.97 20.31
CA HIS A 371 4.31 -15.24 20.92
C HIS A 371 5.26 -15.03 22.11
N GLY A 372 5.05 -15.81 23.17
CA GLY A 372 5.93 -15.82 24.34
C GLY A 372 5.74 -14.65 25.31
N VAL A 373 4.89 -13.66 25.00
CA VAL A 373 4.57 -12.55 25.91
C VAL A 373 3.07 -12.38 26.10
N LYS A 374 2.67 -11.65 27.14
CA LYS A 374 1.28 -11.35 27.50
C LYS A 374 0.95 -9.89 27.26
N ASN A 375 -0.33 -9.61 27.01
CA ASN A 375 -0.90 -8.26 26.89
C ASN A 375 -0.29 -7.41 25.75
N LEU A 376 0.20 -8.05 24.69
CA LEU A 376 0.74 -7.39 23.52
C LEU A 376 0.20 -8.00 22.22
N ARG A 377 -0.35 -7.16 21.35
CA ARG A 377 -0.73 -7.51 19.97
C ARG A 377 -0.03 -6.63 18.96
N VAL A 378 0.08 -7.13 17.74
CA VAL A 378 0.40 -6.32 16.56
C VAL A 378 -0.77 -6.37 15.61
N VAL A 379 -1.24 -5.21 15.16
CA VAL A 379 -2.44 -5.06 14.31
C VAL A 379 -2.12 -4.02 13.24
N ASP A 380 -1.46 -4.45 12.17
CA ASP A 380 -1.16 -3.66 10.97
C ASP A 380 -0.71 -4.59 9.81
N ALA A 381 -0.16 -4.03 8.74
CA ALA A 381 0.34 -4.77 7.58
C ALA A 381 1.48 -5.77 7.88
N SER A 382 2.25 -5.59 8.96
CA SER A 382 3.36 -6.47 9.34
C SER A 382 2.90 -7.91 9.60
N ILE A 383 1.62 -8.11 9.94
CA ILE A 383 1.12 -9.42 10.33
C ILE A 383 0.90 -10.37 9.16
N MET A 384 0.79 -9.84 7.94
CA MET A 384 0.38 -10.63 6.77
C MET A 384 1.47 -11.63 6.39
N PRO A 385 1.22 -12.95 6.43
CA PRO A 385 2.25 -13.94 6.07
C PRO A 385 2.66 -13.82 4.60
N HIS A 386 1.69 -13.47 3.76
CA HIS A 386 1.85 -13.17 2.34
C HIS A 386 1.03 -11.91 2.00
N ILE A 387 1.54 -11.08 1.11
CA ILE A 387 0.82 -9.94 0.56
C ILE A 387 -0.39 -10.42 -0.26
N ILE A 388 -1.48 -9.66 -0.16
CA ILE A 388 -2.71 -9.93 -0.93
C ILE A 388 -2.56 -9.45 -2.37
N THR A 389 -3.32 -10.00 -3.30
CA THR A 389 -3.44 -9.44 -4.66
C THR A 389 -4.25 -8.14 -4.63
N GLY A 390 -3.58 -7.01 -4.86
CA GLY A 390 -4.15 -5.66 -4.85
C GLY A 390 -3.63 -4.77 -3.72
N ASN A 391 -4.04 -3.51 -3.71
CA ASN A 391 -3.54 -2.51 -2.75
C ASN A 391 -3.91 -2.88 -1.29
N THR A 392 -3.00 -2.67 -0.35
CA THR A 392 -3.08 -3.27 1.00
C THR A 392 -3.97 -2.52 1.99
N ASN A 393 -4.43 -1.30 1.69
CA ASN A 393 -5.19 -0.47 2.63
C ASN A 393 -6.48 -1.15 3.14
N ALA A 394 -7.31 -1.68 2.23
CA ALA A 394 -8.55 -2.38 2.62
C ALA A 394 -8.25 -3.63 3.47
N GLY A 395 -7.18 -4.37 3.12
CA GLY A 395 -6.73 -5.53 3.89
C GLY A 395 -6.34 -5.19 5.32
N VAL A 396 -5.60 -4.09 5.52
CA VAL A 396 -5.20 -3.60 6.85
C VAL A 396 -6.41 -3.18 7.68
N ILE A 397 -7.40 -2.50 7.07
CA ILE A 397 -8.62 -2.10 7.77
C ILE A 397 -9.46 -3.32 8.18
N ALA A 398 -9.59 -4.32 7.30
CA ALA A 398 -10.28 -5.57 7.64
C ALA A 398 -9.58 -6.34 8.78
N ILE A 399 -8.24 -6.33 8.81
CA ILE A 399 -7.44 -6.86 9.93
C ILE A 399 -7.78 -6.11 11.23
N ALA A 400 -7.83 -4.77 11.19
CA ALA A 400 -8.13 -3.96 12.36
C ALA A 400 -9.57 -4.18 12.88
N GLU A 401 -10.55 -4.32 11.98
CA GLU A 401 -11.93 -4.67 12.34
C GLU A 401 -12.03 -6.05 13.00
N LYS A 402 -11.31 -7.04 12.47
CA LYS A 402 -11.21 -8.36 13.09
C LYS A 402 -10.58 -8.27 14.48
N ALA A 403 -9.48 -7.53 14.61
CA ALA A 403 -8.77 -7.35 15.87
C ALA A 403 -9.65 -6.67 16.92
N ALA A 404 -10.42 -5.65 16.54
CA ALA A 404 -11.34 -4.97 17.44
C ALA A 404 -12.38 -5.93 18.05
N ASP A 405 -12.91 -6.86 17.25
CA ASP A 405 -13.84 -7.87 17.76
C ASP A 405 -13.15 -8.89 18.67
N LEU A 406 -11.93 -9.33 18.32
CA LEU A 406 -11.14 -10.22 19.19
C LEU A 406 -10.82 -9.59 20.54
N ILE A 407 -10.51 -8.29 20.57
CA ILE A 407 -10.23 -7.54 21.80
C ILE A 407 -11.50 -7.40 22.64
N LYS A 408 -12.65 -7.08 22.03
CA LYS A 408 -13.93 -7.00 22.75
C LYS A 408 -14.35 -8.33 23.37
N GLN A 409 -14.07 -9.45 22.71
CA GLN A 409 -14.39 -10.79 23.22
C GLN A 409 -13.48 -11.24 24.37
N ALA A 410 -12.29 -10.65 24.50
CA ALA A 410 -11.33 -10.95 25.55
C ALA A 410 -11.51 -10.10 26.82
N ILE A 411 -12.39 -9.10 26.78
CA ILE A 411 -12.79 -8.24 27.91
C ILE A 411 -14.08 -8.78 28.50
#